data_AF-A0A067PJV3-F1
#
_entry.id   AF-A0A067PJV3-F1
#
_cell.length_a   1.000
_cell.length_b   1.000
_cell.length_c   1.000
_cell.angle_alpha   90.00
_cell.angle_beta   90.00
_cell.angle_gamma   90.00
#
_symmetry.space_group_name_H-M   'P 1'
#
loop_
_entity.id
_entity.type
_entity.pdbx_description
1 polymer ?
#
loop_
_entity_poly.entity_id
_entity_poly.type
_entity_poly.pdbx_seq_one_letter_code
_entity_poly.pdbx_strand_id
1 'polypeptide(L)'
;MAPLLSPKAPLNKWSCQPPTPSCKPSSNKTSNQSQYPSAGQTRAKPSAGNIKRRNARTVELILVLTQKLSVAINNTKEEGNTLFKAGHPDKAIQRYTMAANIAIQRPIWEAQQVLREELSTLLSFEPNNAEMNNFLNDINNLIKKAEEAKRSSKTQSS
;
A
#
# COMPACT_ATOMS: atom_id res chain seq x y z
N MET A 1 -45.31 22.27 -19.08
CA MET A 1 -45.68 20.94 -19.62
C MET A 1 -44.46 20.40 -20.33
N ALA A 2 -43.77 19.33 -19.97
CA ALA A 2 -43.93 18.26 -18.98
C ALA A 2 -42.51 17.81 -18.51
N PRO A 3 -42.36 17.13 -17.36
CA PRO A 3 -41.07 16.63 -16.88
C PRO A 3 -40.80 15.20 -17.40
N LEU A 4 -39.55 14.89 -17.76
CA LEU A 4 -39.14 13.51 -18.09
C LEU A 4 -38.10 13.00 -17.10
N LEU A 5 -38.40 11.78 -16.65
CA LEU A 5 -37.93 11.07 -15.47
C LEU A 5 -36.46 10.62 -15.56
N SER A 6 -35.75 10.74 -14.44
CA SER A 6 -34.47 10.03 -14.20
C SER A 6 -34.71 8.58 -13.73
N PRO A 7 -33.90 7.60 -14.19
CA PRO A 7 -33.99 6.22 -13.73
C PRO A 7 -33.39 6.02 -12.33
N LYS A 8 -34.11 5.23 -11.54
CA LYS A 8 -33.81 4.85 -10.15
C LYS A 8 -32.90 3.62 -10.16
N ALA A 9 -31.64 3.77 -9.74
CA ALA A 9 -30.72 2.65 -9.57
C ALA A 9 -31.04 1.86 -8.28
N PRO A 10 -30.90 0.52 -8.27
CA PRO A 10 -31.16 -0.31 -7.11
C PRO A 10 -30.08 -0.17 -6.03
N LEU A 11 -30.53 -0.08 -4.77
CA LEU A 11 -29.67 -0.17 -3.59
C LEU A 11 -29.05 -1.56 -3.48
N ASN A 12 -27.74 -1.65 -3.68
CA ASN A 12 -26.96 -2.84 -3.38
C ASN A 12 -26.75 -2.88 -1.86
N LYS A 13 -27.36 -3.85 -1.17
CA LYS A 13 -27.12 -4.13 0.26
C LYS A 13 -25.71 -4.71 0.41
N TRP A 14 -24.77 -3.88 0.87
CA TRP A 14 -23.48 -4.35 1.38
C TRP A 14 -23.68 -4.82 2.82
N SER A 15 -23.68 -6.13 3.04
CA SER A 15 -23.59 -6.72 4.37
C SER A 15 -22.13 -6.67 4.84
N CYS A 16 -21.79 -5.67 5.66
CA CYS A 16 -20.55 -5.68 6.42
C CYS A 16 -20.66 -6.71 7.55
N GLN A 17 -19.98 -7.84 7.42
CA GLN A 17 -19.65 -8.67 8.59
C GLN A 17 -18.34 -8.16 9.21
N PRO A 18 -18.28 -7.91 10.52
CA PRO A 18 -17.04 -7.56 11.20
C PRO A 18 -16.12 -8.78 11.33
N PRO A 19 -14.78 -8.63 11.17
CA PRO A 19 -13.85 -9.68 11.57
C PRO A 19 -13.79 -9.76 13.10
N THR A 20 -14.12 -10.92 13.65
CA THR A 20 -13.96 -11.22 15.09
C THR A 20 -12.49 -11.47 15.42
N PRO A 21 -11.96 -10.95 16.55
CA PRO A 21 -10.67 -11.36 17.07
C PRO A 21 -10.85 -12.58 17.98
N SER A 22 -10.41 -13.75 17.52
CA SER A 22 -10.31 -14.95 18.38
C SER A 22 -8.85 -15.32 18.62
N CYS A 23 -8.35 -14.92 19.79
CA CYS A 23 -7.12 -15.41 20.37
C CYS A 23 -7.26 -16.88 20.76
N LYS A 24 -6.29 -17.73 20.36
CA LYS A 24 -5.91 -18.92 21.13
C LYS A 24 -4.38 -19.05 21.15
N PRO A 25 -3.74 -19.14 22.33
CA PRO A 25 -2.36 -19.57 22.43
C PRO A 25 -2.31 -21.10 22.35
N SER A 26 -1.69 -21.65 21.29
CA SER A 26 -1.41 -23.09 21.20
C SER A 26 -0.02 -23.36 21.74
N SER A 27 0.03 -23.69 23.03
CA SER A 27 1.18 -24.32 23.67
C SER A 27 1.37 -25.74 23.11
N ASN A 28 2.38 -25.96 22.27
CA ASN A 28 2.90 -27.30 22.02
C ASN A 28 4.37 -27.35 22.45
N LYS A 29 4.57 -27.90 23.65
CA LYS A 29 5.81 -28.59 24.02
C LYS A 29 5.98 -29.76 23.05
N THR A 30 7.05 -29.76 22.27
CA THR A 30 7.63 -31.00 21.75
C THR A 30 9.12 -30.92 21.91
N SER A 31 9.56 -31.52 23.02
CA SER A 31 10.91 -32.04 23.20
C SER A 31 11.20 -32.96 22.01
N ASN A 32 12.16 -32.58 21.17
CA ASN A 32 12.90 -33.53 20.38
C ASN A 32 14.39 -33.16 20.45
N GLN A 33 15.08 -33.84 21.37
CA GLN A 33 16.51 -34.05 21.30
C GLN A 33 16.81 -34.70 19.94
N SER A 34 17.30 -33.92 18.98
CA SER A 34 17.97 -34.48 17.81
C SER A 34 19.47 -34.42 18.08
N GLN A 35 19.97 -35.55 18.56
CA GLN A 35 21.30 -36.10 18.30
C GLN A 35 22.18 -35.26 17.37
N TYR A 36 23.28 -34.75 17.92
CA TYR A 36 24.45 -34.36 17.15
C TYR A 36 25.20 -35.65 16.73
N PRO A 37 25.40 -35.94 15.44
CA PRO A 37 26.39 -36.93 15.04
C PRO A 37 27.79 -36.33 15.23
N SER A 38 28.52 -36.89 16.19
CA SER A 38 29.96 -36.76 16.30
C SER A 38 30.65 -37.67 15.27
N ALA A 39 31.83 -37.24 14.85
CA ALA A 39 32.86 -37.95 14.10
C ALA A 39 32.78 -37.94 12.55
N GLY A 40 33.78 -37.26 11.97
CA GLY A 40 34.63 -37.91 10.98
C GLY A 40 34.25 -37.76 9.51
N GLN A 41 34.22 -36.53 8.99
CA GLN A 41 34.27 -36.32 7.54
C GLN A 41 35.44 -35.41 7.21
N THR A 42 36.47 -35.99 6.59
CA THR A 42 37.62 -35.31 6.02
C THR A 42 37.15 -34.24 5.03
N ARG A 43 37.14 -33.00 5.50
CA ARG A 43 36.75 -31.82 4.75
C ARG A 43 37.77 -31.57 3.65
N ALA A 44 37.51 -32.09 2.45
CA ALA A 44 38.19 -31.64 1.25
C ALA A 44 38.02 -30.12 1.14
N LYS A 45 39.12 -29.38 1.27
CA LYS A 45 39.14 -27.92 1.12
C LYS A 45 38.64 -27.59 -0.28
N PRO A 46 37.52 -26.87 -0.46
CA PRO A 46 37.13 -26.42 -1.79
C PRO A 46 38.21 -25.48 -2.31
N SER A 47 38.79 -25.84 -3.46
CA SER A 47 39.82 -25.07 -4.16
C SER A 47 39.35 -23.61 -4.32
N ALA A 48 40.14 -22.68 -3.77
CA ALA A 48 39.83 -21.25 -3.62
C ALA A 48 39.61 -20.50 -4.95
N GLY A 49 39.91 -21.12 -6.10
CA GLY A 49 39.80 -20.49 -7.42
C GLY A 49 38.39 -20.30 -7.97
N ASN A 50 37.40 -21.06 -7.49
CA ASN A 50 36.05 -21.12 -8.11
C ASN A 50 34.92 -20.42 -7.35
N ILE A 51 35.22 -19.77 -6.23
CA ILE A 51 34.23 -19.02 -5.44
C ILE A 51 34.08 -17.58 -5.98
N LYS A 52 35.16 -16.99 -6.49
CA LYS A 52 35.18 -15.60 -6.95
C LYS A 52 34.40 -15.35 -8.26
N ARG A 53 34.32 -16.35 -9.16
CA ARG A 53 33.60 -16.21 -10.45
C ARG A 53 32.09 -16.38 -10.35
N ARG A 54 31.58 -17.13 -9.36
CA ARG A 54 30.13 -17.34 -9.19
C ARG A 54 29.44 -16.13 -8.57
N ASN A 55 30.15 -15.34 -7.76
CA ASN A 55 29.59 -14.17 -7.12
C ASN A 55 29.36 -13.00 -8.10
N ALA A 56 30.19 -12.88 -9.15
CA ALA A 56 30.10 -11.78 -10.11
C ALA A 56 28.82 -11.81 -10.99
N ARG A 57 28.36 -13.01 -11.40
CA ARG A 57 27.17 -13.15 -12.25
C ARG A 57 25.86 -12.84 -11.52
N THR A 58 25.80 -13.09 -10.22
CA THR A 58 24.62 -12.80 -9.40
C THR A 58 24.48 -11.30 -9.16
N VAL A 59 25.59 -10.57 -9.02
CA VAL A 59 25.59 -9.13 -8.77
C VAL A 59 25.07 -8.33 -9.98
N GLU A 60 25.41 -8.74 -11.21
CA GLU A 60 24.89 -8.05 -12.40
C GLU A 60 23.38 -8.21 -12.60
N LEU A 61 22.84 -9.40 -12.33
CA LEU A 61 21.39 -9.64 -12.45
C LEU A 61 20.58 -8.81 -11.46
N ILE A 62 21.10 -8.63 -10.24
CA ILE A 62 20.47 -7.80 -9.22
C ILE A 62 20.41 -6.33 -9.70
N LEU A 63 21.51 -5.82 -10.24
CA LEU A 63 21.62 -4.42 -10.68
C LEU A 63 20.69 -4.10 -11.86
N VAL A 64 20.54 -5.03 -12.80
CA VAL A 64 19.61 -4.89 -13.93
C VAL A 64 18.14 -4.90 -13.48
N LEU A 65 17.78 -5.74 -12.51
CA LEU A 65 16.43 -5.76 -11.95
C LEU A 65 16.12 -4.46 -11.19
N THR A 66 17.06 -3.98 -10.38
CA THR A 66 16.96 -2.71 -9.66
C THR A 66 16.68 -1.56 -10.61
N GLN A 67 17.42 -1.48 -11.71
CA GLN A 67 17.26 -0.42 -12.71
C GLN A 67 15.88 -0.46 -13.37
N LYS A 68 15.39 -1.64 -13.75
CA LYS A 68 14.07 -1.79 -14.39
C LYS A 68 12.93 -1.37 -13.46
N LEU A 69 13.01 -1.73 -12.19
CA LEU A 69 12.02 -1.32 -11.19
C LEU A 69 12.06 0.20 -10.97
N SER A 70 13.26 0.81 -10.90
CA SER A 70 13.39 2.25 -10.73
C SER A 70 12.80 3.03 -11.93
N VAL A 71 13.00 2.55 -13.15
CA VAL A 71 12.37 3.14 -14.34
C VAL A 71 10.85 3.02 -14.29
N ALA A 72 10.32 1.85 -13.91
CA ALA A 72 8.88 1.65 -13.77
C ALA A 72 8.24 2.55 -12.70
N ILE A 73 8.91 2.73 -11.56
CA ILE A 73 8.47 3.63 -10.49
C ILE A 73 8.45 5.08 -10.99
N ASN A 74 9.50 5.53 -11.67
CA ASN A 74 9.58 6.89 -12.20
C ASN A 74 8.50 7.16 -13.25
N ASN A 75 8.27 6.23 -14.19
CA ASN A 75 7.19 6.36 -15.17
C ASN A 75 5.81 6.47 -14.50
N THR A 76 5.53 5.61 -13.52
CA THR A 76 4.25 5.62 -12.81
C THR A 76 4.06 6.89 -11.96
N LYS A 77 5.15 7.42 -11.39
CA LYS A 77 5.18 8.70 -10.69
C LYS A 77 4.91 9.88 -11.63
N GLU A 78 5.50 9.87 -12.83
CA GLU A 78 5.27 10.90 -13.85
C GLU A 78 3.81 10.88 -14.34
N GLU A 79 3.21 9.70 -14.52
CA GLU A 79 1.77 9.57 -14.79
C GLU A 79 0.92 10.22 -13.68
N GLY A 80 1.24 9.93 -12.41
CA GLY A 80 0.59 10.57 -11.27
C GLY A 80 0.70 12.10 -11.31
N ASN A 81 1.89 12.63 -11.63
CA ASN A 81 2.13 14.06 -11.77
C ASN A 81 1.32 14.70 -12.90
N THR A 82 1.18 14.01 -14.04
CA THR A 82 0.37 14.51 -15.17
C THR A 82 -1.11 14.60 -14.79
N LEU A 83 -1.64 13.59 -14.08
CA LEU A 83 -3.03 13.56 -13.62
C LEU A 83 -3.29 14.61 -12.53
N PHE A 84 -2.32 14.84 -11.66
CA PHE A 84 -2.41 15.88 -10.65
C PHE A 84 -2.47 17.27 -11.30
N LYS A 85 -1.58 17.55 -12.25
CA LYS A 85 -1.60 18.81 -13.03
C LYS A 85 -2.85 18.97 -13.88
N ALA A 86 -3.48 17.87 -14.31
CA ALA A 86 -4.74 17.87 -15.03
C ALA A 86 -5.98 18.12 -14.14
N GLY A 87 -5.81 18.26 -12.81
CA GLY A 87 -6.93 18.50 -11.89
C GLY A 87 -7.69 17.23 -11.48
N HIS A 88 -7.06 16.06 -11.57
CA HIS A 88 -7.63 14.78 -11.15
C HIS A 88 -6.84 14.15 -9.99
N PRO A 89 -6.93 14.71 -8.76
CA PRO A 89 -6.15 14.24 -7.61
C PRO A 89 -6.48 12.80 -7.22
N ASP A 90 -7.74 12.38 -7.30
CA ASP A 90 -8.15 11.02 -6.94
C ASP A 90 -7.44 9.93 -7.78
N LYS A 91 -7.31 10.19 -9.09
CA LYS A 91 -6.62 9.28 -10.01
C LYS A 91 -5.10 9.36 -9.84
N ALA A 92 -4.57 10.52 -9.49
CA ALA A 92 -3.15 10.69 -9.18
C ALA A 92 -2.76 9.87 -7.94
N ILE A 93 -3.59 9.88 -6.88
CA ILE A 93 -3.37 9.05 -5.67
C ILE A 93 -3.28 7.57 -6.05
N GLN A 94 -4.21 7.07 -6.87
CA GLN A 94 -4.18 5.67 -7.32
C GLN A 94 -2.87 5.30 -8.03
N ARG A 95 -2.34 6.21 -8.86
CA ARG A 95 -1.05 6.01 -9.54
C ARG A 95 0.12 6.03 -8.57
N TYR A 96 0.15 6.95 -7.61
CA TYR A 96 1.19 6.96 -6.58
C TYR A 96 1.15 5.72 -5.68
N THR A 97 -0.04 5.23 -5.32
CA THR A 97 -0.19 3.96 -4.59
C THR A 97 0.33 2.79 -5.43
N MET A 98 0.05 2.77 -6.73
CA MET A 98 0.60 1.75 -7.64
C MET A 98 2.13 1.80 -7.69
N ALA A 99 2.72 3.00 -7.78
CA ALA A 99 4.17 3.18 -7.75
C ALA A 99 4.78 2.68 -6.42
N ALA A 100 4.12 2.94 -5.29
CA ALA A 100 4.54 2.45 -3.97
C ALA A 100 4.49 0.92 -3.90
N ASN A 101 3.44 0.29 -4.45
CA ASN A 101 3.34 -1.17 -4.52
C ASN A 101 4.47 -1.79 -5.35
N ILE A 102 4.87 -1.16 -6.46
CA ILE A 102 6.03 -1.61 -7.26
C ILE A 102 7.33 -1.46 -6.46
N ALA A 103 7.48 -0.37 -5.70
CA ALA A 103 8.66 -0.13 -4.87
C ALA A 103 8.82 -1.19 -3.76
N ILE A 104 7.72 -1.61 -3.13
CA ILE A 104 7.72 -2.61 -2.03
C ILE A 104 8.05 -4.03 -2.53
N GLN A 105 7.92 -4.31 -3.83
CA GLN A 105 8.32 -5.61 -4.40
C GLN A 105 9.84 -5.84 -4.38
N ARG A 106 10.65 -4.80 -4.05
CA ARG A 106 12.09 -4.93 -3.90
C ARG A 106 12.44 -5.84 -2.72
N PRO A 107 13.30 -6.85 -2.92
CA PRO A 107 13.72 -7.71 -1.83
C PRO A 107 14.61 -6.97 -0.81
N ILE A 108 14.51 -7.35 0.46
CA ILE A 108 15.18 -6.66 1.58
C ILE A 108 16.72 -6.63 1.51
N TRP A 109 17.33 -7.54 0.76
CA TRP A 109 18.78 -7.59 0.53
C TRP A 109 19.27 -6.56 -0.50
N GLU A 110 18.35 -5.90 -1.21
CA GLU A 110 18.64 -4.79 -2.11
C GLU A 110 18.92 -3.49 -1.32
N ALA A 111 19.57 -2.52 -1.97
CA ALA A 111 19.90 -1.23 -1.37
C ALA A 111 18.65 -0.49 -0.86
N GLN A 112 18.39 -0.59 0.44
CA GLN A 112 17.26 0.04 1.14
C GLN A 112 17.23 1.57 0.99
N GLN A 113 18.36 2.20 0.65
CA GLN A 113 18.42 3.64 0.44
C GLN A 113 17.60 4.09 -0.76
N VAL A 114 17.72 3.40 -1.90
CA VAL A 114 16.97 3.74 -3.12
C VAL A 114 15.46 3.60 -2.89
N LEU A 115 15.06 2.55 -2.16
CA LEU A 115 13.66 2.37 -1.78
C LEU A 115 13.16 3.55 -0.92
N ARG A 116 13.92 3.95 0.10
CA ARG A 116 13.53 5.05 1.00
C ARG A 116 13.40 6.37 0.26
N GLU A 117 14.31 6.67 -0.65
CA GLU A 117 14.28 7.89 -1.46
C GLU A 117 13.02 7.93 -2.33
N GLU A 118 12.73 6.87 -3.08
CA GLU A 118 11.55 6.81 -3.94
C GLU A 118 10.25 6.85 -3.11
N LEU A 119 10.18 6.06 -2.03
CA LEU A 119 8.98 5.97 -1.20
C LEU A 119 8.70 7.27 -0.43
N SER A 120 9.75 7.97 0.03
CA SER A 120 9.63 9.29 0.68
C SER A 120 9.00 10.30 -0.28
N THR A 121 9.44 10.32 -1.54
CA THR A 121 8.85 11.24 -2.53
C THR A 121 7.40 10.88 -2.85
N LEU A 122 7.06 9.59 -2.98
CA LEU A 122 5.68 9.15 -3.24
C LEU A 122 4.73 9.47 -2.08
N LEU A 123 5.15 9.18 -0.85
CA LEU A 123 4.37 9.46 0.36
C LEU A 123 4.24 10.95 0.65
N SER A 124 5.17 11.78 0.18
CA SER A 124 5.05 13.24 0.27
C SER A 124 3.89 13.78 -0.58
N PHE A 125 3.48 13.04 -1.62
CA PHE A 125 2.32 13.37 -2.45
C PHE A 125 1.04 12.65 -2.03
N GLU A 126 1.13 11.55 -1.27
CA GLU A 126 -0.03 11.02 -0.56
C GLU A 126 -0.51 12.15 0.34
N PRO A 127 -1.62 12.81 -0.01
CA PRO A 127 -1.93 14.09 0.56
C PRO A 127 -2.06 13.84 2.05
N ASN A 128 -1.23 14.54 2.81
CA ASN A 128 -1.44 14.76 4.22
C ASN A 128 -2.71 15.61 4.34
N ASN A 129 -3.81 14.91 4.08
CA ASN A 129 -5.23 15.06 4.23
C ASN A 129 -5.82 16.47 4.36
N ALA A 130 -5.20 17.56 3.90
CA ALA A 130 -5.82 18.88 4.04
C ALA A 130 -7.15 18.93 3.28
N GLU A 131 -7.18 18.48 2.03
CA GLU A 131 -8.40 18.48 1.23
C GLU A 131 -9.41 17.40 1.65
N MET A 132 -8.96 16.19 1.98
CA MET A 132 -9.88 15.13 2.40
C MET A 132 -10.36 15.33 3.86
N ASN A 133 -9.60 16.00 4.74
CA ASN A 133 -10.09 16.53 6.01
C ASN A 133 -11.05 17.70 5.79
N ASN A 134 -10.81 18.58 4.82
CA ASN A 134 -11.76 19.65 4.49
C ASN A 134 -13.08 19.08 3.96
N PHE A 135 -13.04 18.05 3.12
CA PHE A 135 -14.24 17.36 2.65
C PHE A 135 -15.00 16.66 3.79
N LEU A 136 -14.29 15.97 4.68
CA LEU A 136 -14.87 15.38 5.87
C LEU A 136 -15.49 16.43 6.80
N ASN A 137 -14.83 17.59 6.96
CA ASN A 137 -15.35 18.72 7.71
C ASN A 137 -16.61 19.31 7.06
N ASP A 138 -16.64 19.43 5.72
CA ASP A 138 -17.83 19.89 4.98
C ASP A 138 -19.01 18.93 5.15
N ILE A 139 -18.78 17.61 5.11
CA ILE A 139 -19.82 16.61 5.40
C ILE A 139 -20.35 16.79 6.82
N ASN A 140 -19.47 16.93 7.82
CA ASN A 140 -19.89 17.12 9.21
C ASN A 140 -20.69 18.42 9.39
N ASN A 141 -20.29 19.50 8.72
CA ASN A 141 -20.99 20.78 8.72
C ASN A 141 -22.38 20.67 8.09
N LEU A 142 -22.53 19.94 6.98
CA LEU A 142 -23.81 19.72 6.32
C LEU A 142 -24.78 18.88 7.17
N ILE A 143 -24.29 17.83 7.84
CA ILE A 143 -25.09 17.01 8.76
C ILE A 143 -25.62 17.89 9.89
N LYS A 144 -24.74 18.68 10.51
CA LYS A 144 -25.11 19.58 11.60
C LYS A 144 -26.17 20.60 11.17
N LYS A 145 -25.99 21.21 10.00
CA LYS A 145 -26.96 22.16 9.42
C LYS A 145 -28.33 21.50 9.15
N ALA A 146 -28.33 20.25 8.71
CA ALA A 146 -29.56 19.49 8.48
C ALA A 146 -30.31 19.15 9.78
N GLU A 147 -29.59 18.88 10.88
CA GLU A 147 -30.22 18.65 12.19
C GLU A 147 -30.84 19.92 12.79
N GLU A 148 -30.16 21.05 12.65
CA GLU A 148 -30.66 22.35 13.11
C GLU A 148 -31.93 22.76 12.35
N ALA A 149 -31.97 22.56 11.03
CA ALA A 149 -33.16 22.80 10.21
C ALA A 149 -34.34 21.89 10.60
N LYS A 150 -34.09 20.64 11.01
CA LYS A 150 -35.15 19.76 11.52
C LYS A 150 -35.71 20.26 12.86
N ARG A 151 -34.86 20.77 13.76
CA ARG A 151 -35.31 21.28 15.06
C ARG A 151 -36.15 22.55 14.94
N SER A 152 -35.77 23.49 14.06
CA SER A 152 -36.54 24.73 13.89
C SER A 152 -37.94 24.51 13.30
N SER A 153 -38.10 23.53 12.41
CA SER A 153 -39.41 23.18 11.83
C SER A 153 -40.41 22.61 12.85
N LYS A 154 -39.94 21.99 13.93
CA LYS A 154 -40.81 21.36 14.94
C LYS A 154 -41.38 22.34 15.96
N THR A 155 -40.72 23.48 16.17
CA THR A 155 -41.15 24.52 17.13
C THR A 155 -42.21 25.45 16.55
N GLN A 156 -42.33 25.55 15.22
CA GLN A 156 -43.32 26.41 14.56
C GLN A 156 -44.71 25.79 14.40
N SER A 157 -44.90 24.50 14.76
CA SER A 157 -46.20 23.82 14.63
C SER A 157 -46.91 23.60 15.98
N SER A 158 -46.51 24.31 17.03
CA SER A 158 -47.03 24.14 18.39
C SER A 158 -47.56 25.42 18.99
#